data_AF-A0A3D4NDE4-F1
#
_entry.id   AF-A0A3D4NDE4-F1
#
_cell.length_a   1.000
_cell.length_b   1.000
_cell.length_c   1.000
_cell.angle_alpha   90.00
_cell.angle_beta   90.00
_cell.angle_gamma   90.00
#
_symmetry.space_group_name_H-M   'P 1'
#
loop_
_entity.id
_entity.type
_entity.pdbx_description
1 polymer ?
#
loop_
_entity_poly.entity_id
_entity_poly.type
_entity_poly.pdbx_seq_one_letter_code
_entity_poly.pdbx_strand_id
1 'polypeptide(L)'
;MLWKSPWPCCSRCCCVFNLKKPWPQRSSSDWQLFGLPLFSVLLFGQSQVNLSESTARKAASLKVDFHSHTFHSSDSLTPIPALIQAARKRGLDKLVVTDHNSIGGALEAYKLAPDLIIVGEEVQTTQGEFLAAFVTVPLPKRLEPQEALKRLKDQGAFISISHPFDPQRSGWPLETLEWLAPQLDAVEVRNARVIDANYNKLALEFAQSHNLPGNAGSDGHHQNEIGRCYTELPEFHDAESLRAAMRFARPMGRISSPLVHFYSVWARIKKSSAK
;
A
#
# COMPACT_ATOMS: atom_id res chain seq x y z
N MET A 1 -9.73 56.29 -23.18
CA MET A 1 -9.76 55.39 -22.01
C MET A 1 -8.51 54.52 -22.09
N LEU A 2 -7.33 54.87 -21.57
CA LEU A 2 -6.88 55.20 -20.21
C LEU A 2 -7.00 54.07 -19.17
N TRP A 3 -5.92 53.28 -19.06
CA TRP A 3 -5.23 52.78 -17.84
C TRP A 3 -3.96 52.04 -18.35
N LYS A 4 -2.66 52.39 -18.11
CA LYS A 4 -1.86 52.79 -16.92
C LYS A 4 -2.08 51.80 -15.76
N SER A 5 -1.13 51.03 -15.19
CA SER A 5 0.35 50.98 -15.10
C SER A 5 0.74 49.60 -14.43
N PRO A 6 1.92 49.36 -13.77
CA PRO A 6 3.31 49.26 -14.24
C PRO A 6 4.08 47.97 -13.79
N TRP A 7 5.23 47.73 -14.47
CA TRP A 7 6.53 47.04 -14.18
C TRP A 7 6.95 46.70 -12.71
N PRO A 8 8.07 45.96 -12.42
CA PRO A 8 9.14 45.46 -13.34
C PRO A 8 9.70 44.02 -13.13
N CYS A 9 10.39 43.60 -14.18
CA CYS A 9 11.49 42.64 -14.28
C CYS A 9 12.64 42.92 -13.29
N CYS A 10 13.18 41.87 -12.65
CA CYS A 10 14.50 41.92 -11.99
C CYS A 10 15.40 40.83 -12.56
N SER A 11 16.56 41.26 -13.03
CA SER A 11 17.62 40.46 -13.64
C SER A 11 18.87 40.50 -12.75
N ARG A 12 19.72 39.49 -12.91
CA ARG A 12 21.05 39.28 -12.31
C ARG A 12 21.09 38.60 -10.94
N CYS A 13 21.52 37.34 -10.96
CA CYS A 13 22.80 37.00 -10.35
C CYS A 13 23.39 35.76 -11.04
N CYS A 14 24.38 35.98 -11.91
CA CYS A 14 25.32 34.95 -12.33
C CYS A 14 26.29 34.70 -11.16
N CYS A 15 26.44 33.46 -10.74
CA CYS A 15 27.68 32.98 -10.14
C CYS A 15 27.95 31.56 -10.66
N VAL A 16 28.83 31.52 -11.65
CA VAL A 16 29.54 30.33 -12.09
C VAL A 16 30.65 30.09 -11.07
N PHE A 17 30.70 28.93 -10.43
CA PHE A 17 31.94 28.41 -9.85
C PHE A 17 32.13 26.96 -10.26
N ASN A 18 33.27 26.74 -10.90
CA ASN A 18 33.69 25.50 -11.51
C ASN A 18 34.82 24.90 -10.67
N LEU A 19 34.82 23.57 -10.58
CA LEU A 19 35.94 22.64 -10.36
C LEU A 19 36.58 22.48 -8.96
N LYS A 20 36.48 21.21 -8.54
CA LYS A 20 37.56 20.31 -8.08
C LYS A 20 38.32 20.70 -6.80
N LYS A 21 38.06 19.96 -5.71
CA LYS A 21 39.11 19.37 -4.86
C LYS A 21 38.67 18.01 -4.25
N PRO A 22 39.59 17.04 -4.12
CA PRO A 22 39.30 15.68 -3.67
C PRO A 22 39.27 15.52 -2.14
N TRP A 23 38.63 14.42 -1.71
CA TRP A 23 38.52 13.91 -0.33
C TRP A 23 39.89 13.60 0.31
N PRO A 24 40.07 13.81 1.63
CA PRO A 24 41.28 13.37 2.32
C PRO A 24 41.23 11.88 2.65
N GLN A 25 42.30 11.16 2.28
CA GLN A 25 42.60 9.81 2.73
C GLN A 25 42.99 9.82 4.22
N ARG A 26 42.40 8.92 5.02
CA ARG A 26 42.87 8.60 6.37
C ARG A 26 43.93 7.51 6.27
N SER A 27 45.14 7.80 6.74
CA SER A 27 46.20 6.80 6.98
C SER A 27 46.14 6.29 8.41
N SER A 28 46.09 4.97 8.58
CA SER A 28 46.29 4.25 9.83
C SER A 28 47.79 3.98 10.04
N SER A 29 48.36 4.48 11.15
CA SER A 29 49.53 3.86 11.79
C SER A 29 49.72 4.44 13.19
N ASP A 30 49.47 3.57 14.18
CA ASP A 30 50.30 3.19 15.34
C ASP A 30 50.96 4.23 16.25
N TRP A 31 51.32 3.71 17.43
CA TRP A 31 51.90 4.31 18.65
C TRP A 31 50.81 4.75 19.66
N GLN A 32 50.74 4.29 20.92
CA GLN A 32 51.77 3.77 21.82
C GLN A 32 51.16 3.01 23.00
N LEU A 33 51.95 2.06 23.51
CA LEU A 33 51.81 1.27 24.73
C LEU A 33 52.04 2.11 26.01
N PHE A 34 51.18 1.95 27.02
CA PHE A 34 51.47 2.03 28.47
C PHE A 34 50.33 1.24 29.15
N GLY A 35 50.53 0.20 29.97
CA GLY A 35 51.33 0.13 31.20
C GLY A 35 50.36 0.02 32.40
N LEU A 36 50.17 -1.20 32.94
CA LEU A 36 49.25 -1.58 34.04
C LEU A 36 49.55 -0.87 35.38
N PRO A 37 48.63 -0.89 36.38
CA PRO A 37 48.72 -1.96 37.37
C PRO A 37 47.36 -2.51 37.90
N LEU A 38 47.48 -3.71 38.48
CA LEU A 38 46.47 -4.49 39.20
C LEU A 38 45.81 -3.72 40.36
N PHE A 39 44.49 -3.84 40.47
CA PHE A 39 43.76 -3.72 41.74
C PHE A 39 42.76 -4.87 41.86
N SER A 40 42.94 -5.69 42.89
CA SER A 40 41.92 -6.61 43.40
C SER A 40 40.87 -5.83 44.17
N VAL A 41 39.59 -6.02 43.87
CA VAL A 41 38.49 -5.72 44.78
C VAL A 41 37.47 -6.86 44.74
N LEU A 42 37.13 -7.31 45.95
CA LEU A 42 36.21 -8.36 46.32
C LEU A 42 34.75 -8.09 45.91
N LEU A 43 34.04 -9.20 45.60
CA LEU A 43 32.64 -9.51 45.90
C LEU A 43 31.71 -8.33 46.20
N PHE A 44 30.76 -8.03 45.30
CA PHE A 44 29.41 -7.62 45.68
C PHE A 44 28.40 -7.97 44.59
N GLY A 45 27.34 -8.68 45.00
CA GLY A 45 26.03 -8.64 44.38
C GLY A 45 25.90 -9.32 43.01
N GLN A 46 25.40 -10.57 43.03
CA GLN A 46 24.58 -11.06 41.92
C GLN A 46 23.36 -10.12 41.79
N SER A 47 23.46 -9.09 40.95
CA SER A 47 22.26 -8.49 40.38
C SER A 47 21.73 -9.48 39.36
N GLN A 48 20.81 -10.34 39.81
CA GLN A 48 19.84 -11.00 38.96
C GLN A 48 19.20 -9.89 38.13
N VAL A 49 19.68 -9.70 36.90
CA VAL A 49 19.04 -8.83 35.93
C VAL A 49 17.71 -9.51 35.68
N ASN A 50 16.64 -8.94 36.25
CA ASN A 50 15.29 -9.45 36.10
C ASN A 50 15.00 -9.65 34.62
N LEU A 51 14.86 -10.91 34.20
CA LEU A 51 14.36 -11.34 32.90
C LEU A 51 12.86 -11.05 32.73
N SER A 52 12.37 -9.93 33.28
CA SER A 52 10.95 -9.54 33.26
C SER A 52 10.63 -8.45 32.23
N GLU A 53 11.54 -8.13 31.31
CA GLU A 53 11.25 -7.25 30.15
C GLU A 53 11.10 -8.04 28.83
N SER A 54 10.75 -9.34 28.89
CA SER A 54 10.40 -10.12 27.68
C SER A 54 8.95 -9.95 27.23
N THR A 55 8.20 -9.05 27.86
CA THR A 55 6.96 -8.48 27.32
C THR A 55 7.20 -7.06 26.82
N ALA A 56 8.26 -6.87 26.03
CA ALA A 56 8.17 -5.88 24.96
C ALA A 56 6.87 -6.21 24.21
N ARG A 57 5.83 -5.38 24.42
CA ARG A 57 4.57 -5.49 23.69
C ARG A 57 4.95 -5.67 22.24
N LYS A 58 4.73 -6.87 21.69
CA LYS A 58 4.76 -7.10 20.25
C LYS A 58 3.97 -5.93 19.67
N ALA A 59 4.64 -5.02 18.95
CA ALA A 59 4.00 -3.82 18.44
C ALA A 59 2.65 -4.25 17.86
N ALA A 60 1.56 -3.66 18.34
CA ALA A 60 0.22 -4.13 18.00
C ALA A 60 0.12 -4.14 16.46
N SER A 61 -0.01 -5.33 15.90
CA SER A 61 -0.02 -5.53 14.46
C SER A 61 -1.47 -5.61 14.03
N LEU A 62 -1.86 -4.71 13.13
CA LEU A 62 -3.16 -4.75 12.48
C LEU A 62 -3.16 -5.79 11.37
N LYS A 63 -4.31 -6.44 11.17
CA LYS A 63 -4.65 -7.23 9.99
C LYS A 63 -5.50 -6.41 9.03
N VAL A 64 -4.95 -6.14 7.86
CA VAL A 64 -5.58 -5.28 6.85
C VAL A 64 -5.76 -6.00 5.54
N ASP A 65 -6.99 -6.08 5.05
CA ASP A 65 -7.27 -6.51 3.68
C ASP A 65 -7.34 -5.26 2.78
N PHE A 66 -6.42 -5.18 1.82
CA PHE A 66 -6.23 -4.00 0.96
C PHE A 66 -7.12 -3.97 -0.29
N HIS A 67 -7.86 -5.05 -0.58
CA HIS A 67 -8.59 -5.16 -1.84
C HIS A 67 -9.93 -5.88 -1.62
N SER A 68 -11.05 -5.15 -1.77
CA SER A 68 -12.38 -5.73 -1.65
C SER A 68 -13.46 -4.93 -2.37
N HIS A 69 -14.56 -5.59 -2.74
CA HIS A 69 -15.64 -4.99 -3.51
C HIS A 69 -17.01 -5.23 -2.89
N THR A 70 -17.89 -4.27 -3.11
CA THR A 70 -19.26 -4.23 -2.62
C THR A 70 -20.26 -4.29 -3.77
N PHE A 71 -21.54 -4.20 -3.41
CA PHE A 71 -22.62 -4.03 -4.36
C PHE A 71 -22.49 -2.75 -5.22
N HIS A 72 -21.62 -1.80 -4.89
CA HIS A 72 -21.38 -0.64 -5.75
C HIS A 72 -20.44 -0.95 -6.92
N SER A 73 -19.60 -1.98 -6.83
CA SER A 73 -18.77 -2.44 -7.96
C SER A 73 -19.60 -3.11 -9.05
N SER A 74 -19.20 -3.01 -10.31
CA SER A 74 -19.94 -3.57 -11.45
C SER A 74 -20.05 -5.10 -11.48
N ASP A 75 -19.21 -5.80 -10.72
CA ASP A 75 -19.00 -7.25 -10.76
C ASP A 75 -19.05 -7.94 -9.39
N SER A 76 -19.53 -7.24 -8.36
CA SER A 76 -19.79 -7.79 -7.01
C SER A 76 -21.26 -7.60 -6.65
N LEU A 77 -21.85 -8.56 -5.96
CA LEU A 77 -23.19 -8.41 -5.36
C LEU A 77 -23.14 -8.41 -3.83
N THR A 78 -21.95 -8.23 -3.24
CA THR A 78 -21.78 -8.28 -1.78
C THR A 78 -22.45 -7.09 -1.11
N PRO A 79 -23.50 -7.29 -0.29
CA PRO A 79 -24.11 -6.21 0.48
C PRO A 79 -23.13 -5.69 1.54
N ILE A 80 -23.14 -4.39 1.80
CA ILE A 80 -22.24 -3.76 2.78
C ILE A 80 -22.36 -4.36 4.20
N PRO A 81 -23.56 -4.65 4.75
CA PRO A 81 -23.65 -5.32 6.05
C PRO A 81 -22.97 -6.69 6.08
N ALA A 82 -23.04 -7.44 4.98
CA ALA A 82 -22.41 -8.74 4.84
C ALA A 82 -20.89 -8.63 4.70
N LEU A 83 -20.40 -7.62 3.98
CA LEU A 83 -18.98 -7.28 3.88
C LEU A 83 -18.38 -7.05 5.28
N ILE A 84 -19.01 -6.18 6.08
CA ILE A 84 -18.57 -5.83 7.43
C ILE A 84 -18.60 -7.07 8.34
N GLN A 85 -19.69 -7.84 8.28
CA GLN A 85 -19.81 -9.07 9.06
C GLN A 85 -18.71 -10.08 8.70
N ALA A 86 -18.42 -10.26 7.41
CA ALA A 86 -17.37 -11.17 6.95
C ALA A 86 -15.98 -10.72 7.42
N ALA A 87 -15.66 -9.44 7.29
CA ALA A 87 -14.40 -8.87 7.76
C ALA A 87 -14.19 -9.06 9.27
N ARG A 88 -15.20 -8.75 10.09
CA ARG A 88 -15.14 -8.97 11.55
C ARG A 88 -15.01 -10.45 11.88
N LYS A 89 -15.76 -11.33 11.21
CA LYS A 89 -15.67 -12.79 11.39
C LYS A 89 -14.27 -13.32 11.05
N ARG A 90 -13.57 -12.67 10.11
CA ARG A 90 -12.19 -13.02 9.73
C ARG A 90 -11.12 -12.43 10.67
N GLY A 91 -11.52 -11.58 11.61
CA GLY A 91 -10.62 -10.89 12.52
C GLY A 91 -9.75 -9.85 11.82
N LEU A 92 -10.30 -9.17 10.81
CA LEU A 92 -9.65 -7.99 10.23
C LEU A 92 -9.80 -6.79 11.15
N ASP A 93 -8.72 -6.04 11.32
CA ASP A 93 -8.72 -4.77 12.04
C ASP A 93 -9.06 -3.61 11.11
N LYS A 94 -8.63 -3.70 9.85
CA LYS A 94 -9.00 -2.76 8.79
C LYS A 94 -9.38 -3.48 7.48
N LEU A 95 -10.29 -2.88 6.73
CA LEU A 95 -10.67 -3.30 5.38
C LEU A 95 -10.68 -2.08 4.45
N VAL A 96 -9.86 -2.12 3.41
CA VAL A 96 -9.93 -1.14 2.32
C VAL A 96 -10.99 -1.60 1.34
N VAL A 97 -12.02 -0.76 1.15
CA VAL A 97 -13.09 -1.01 0.18
C VAL A 97 -12.74 -0.27 -1.10
N THR A 98 -12.60 -1.00 -2.20
CA THR A 98 -12.00 -0.54 -3.47
C THR A 98 -12.92 -0.89 -4.64
N ASP A 99 -14.16 -0.40 -4.62
CA ASP A 99 -15.07 -0.59 -5.75
C ASP A 99 -14.50 0.03 -7.04
N HIS A 100 -14.78 -0.59 -8.20
CA HIS A 100 -14.32 -0.14 -9.51
C HIS A 100 -14.78 1.29 -9.83
N ASN A 101 -13.82 2.22 -9.89
CA ASN A 101 -14.02 3.65 -10.17
C ASN A 101 -15.13 4.33 -9.35
N SER A 102 -15.30 3.91 -8.09
CA SER A 102 -16.32 4.44 -7.20
C SER A 102 -15.89 4.33 -5.75
N ILE A 103 -16.12 5.39 -4.98
CA ILE A 103 -15.96 5.38 -3.52
C ILE A 103 -17.32 5.23 -2.80
N GLY A 104 -18.42 5.08 -3.54
CA GLY A 104 -19.77 5.08 -2.97
C GLY A 104 -19.99 3.99 -1.93
N GLY A 105 -19.61 2.75 -2.25
CA GLY A 105 -19.71 1.62 -1.33
C GLY A 105 -18.75 1.74 -0.15
N ALA A 106 -17.56 2.29 -0.37
CA ALA A 106 -16.59 2.56 0.68
C ALA A 106 -17.08 3.62 1.68
N LEU A 107 -17.68 4.72 1.20
CA LEU A 107 -18.27 5.76 2.04
C LEU A 107 -19.48 5.25 2.83
N GLU A 108 -20.35 4.44 2.21
CA GLU A 108 -21.49 3.84 2.89
C GLU A 108 -21.03 2.84 3.97
N ALA A 109 -20.05 2.00 3.66
CA ALA A 109 -19.45 1.08 4.63
C ALA A 109 -18.77 1.84 5.79
N TYR A 110 -18.05 2.92 5.50
CA TYR A 110 -17.38 3.75 6.50
C TYR A 110 -18.36 4.38 7.50
N LYS A 111 -19.53 4.84 7.03
CA LYS A 111 -20.58 5.36 7.93
C LYS A 111 -21.06 4.31 8.93
N LEU A 112 -21.07 3.03 8.56
CA LEU A 112 -21.56 1.93 9.38
C LEU A 112 -20.49 1.31 10.29
N ALA A 113 -19.22 1.35 9.88
CA ALA A 113 -18.10 0.76 10.62
C ALA A 113 -16.81 1.59 10.45
N PRO A 114 -16.75 2.82 10.99
CA PRO A 114 -15.59 3.71 10.82
C PRO A 114 -14.33 3.20 11.54
N ASP A 115 -14.48 2.30 12.51
CA ASP A 115 -13.39 1.60 13.18
C ASP A 115 -12.68 0.59 12.26
N LEU A 116 -13.37 0.07 11.25
CA LEU A 116 -12.91 -1.01 10.38
C LEU A 116 -12.57 -0.52 8.96
N ILE A 117 -13.40 0.36 8.40
CA ILE A 117 -13.34 0.65 6.96
C ILE A 117 -12.32 1.76 6.66
N ILE A 118 -11.58 1.57 5.57
CA ILE A 118 -10.78 2.61 4.92
C ILE A 118 -11.39 2.87 3.55
N VAL A 119 -11.64 4.15 3.25
CA VAL A 119 -12.18 4.56 1.95
C VAL A 119 -11.10 4.41 0.88
N GLY A 120 -11.32 3.53 -0.09
CA GLY A 120 -10.42 3.29 -1.20
C GLY A 120 -11.16 3.25 -2.54
N GLU A 121 -10.41 3.01 -3.60
CA GLU A 121 -10.91 2.89 -4.97
C GLU A 121 -9.98 1.96 -5.77
N GLU A 122 -10.55 1.04 -6.54
CA GLU A 122 -9.80 0.38 -7.62
C GLU A 122 -10.00 1.21 -8.88
N VAL A 123 -8.96 1.95 -9.27
CA VAL A 123 -9.02 2.91 -10.38
C VAL A 123 -8.60 2.21 -11.66
N GLN A 124 -9.57 1.85 -12.48
CA GLN A 124 -9.30 1.30 -13.81
C GLN A 124 -8.85 2.39 -14.79
N THR A 125 -7.60 2.27 -15.26
CA THR A 125 -6.96 3.14 -16.25
C THR A 125 -7.08 2.56 -17.66
N THR A 126 -6.41 3.17 -18.65
CA THR A 126 -6.27 2.59 -20.00
C THR A 126 -5.30 1.41 -20.08
N GLN A 127 -4.47 1.17 -19.06
CA GLN A 127 -3.41 0.15 -19.11
C GLN A 127 -3.43 -0.86 -17.95
N GLY A 128 -3.99 -0.48 -16.80
CA GLY A 128 -4.12 -1.36 -15.64
C GLY A 128 -4.88 -0.70 -14.49
N GLU A 129 -4.86 -1.30 -13.31
CA GLU A 129 -5.63 -0.84 -12.15
C GLU A 129 -4.72 -0.38 -11.00
N PHE A 130 -4.95 0.85 -10.53
CA PHE A 130 -4.40 1.29 -9.24
C PHE A 130 -5.29 0.80 -8.12
N LEU A 131 -4.66 0.43 -7.01
CA LEU A 131 -5.32 0.11 -5.76
C LEU A 131 -5.01 1.23 -4.76
N ALA A 132 -5.97 2.11 -4.53
CA ALA A 132 -5.77 3.31 -3.72
C ALA A 132 -6.54 3.26 -2.40
N ALA A 133 -5.94 3.80 -1.34
CA ALA A 133 -6.56 3.97 -0.03
C ALA A 133 -6.50 5.43 0.43
N PHE A 134 -7.43 5.82 1.29
CA PHE A 134 -7.66 7.21 1.71
C PHE A 134 -8.05 8.14 0.53
N VAL A 135 -8.87 7.63 -0.39
CA VAL A 135 -9.38 8.41 -1.53
C VAL A 135 -10.53 9.32 -1.05
N THR A 136 -10.53 10.58 -1.49
CA THR A 136 -11.53 11.59 -1.09
C THR A 136 -12.47 11.97 -2.22
N VAL A 137 -11.99 11.93 -3.46
CA VAL A 137 -12.71 12.24 -4.69
C VAL A 137 -12.53 11.08 -5.66
N PRO A 138 -13.62 10.48 -6.18
CA PRO A 138 -13.53 9.34 -7.07
C PRO A 138 -12.91 9.74 -8.42
N LEU A 139 -12.20 8.80 -9.05
CA LEU A 139 -11.57 9.03 -10.34
C LEU A 139 -12.44 8.52 -11.50
N PRO A 140 -12.55 9.29 -12.60
CA PRO A 140 -13.13 8.79 -13.84
C PRO A 140 -12.47 7.51 -14.33
N LYS A 141 -13.27 6.63 -14.92
CA LYS A 141 -12.80 5.39 -15.55
C LYS A 141 -12.01 5.68 -16.83
N ARG A 142 -10.99 4.86 -17.12
CA ARG A 142 -10.12 4.93 -18.31
C ARG A 142 -9.33 6.23 -18.43
N LEU A 143 -8.89 6.80 -17.31
CA LEU A 143 -7.84 7.81 -17.35
C LEU A 143 -6.52 7.18 -17.83
N GLU A 144 -5.67 8.00 -18.44
CA GLU A 144 -4.27 7.61 -18.65
C GLU A 144 -3.57 7.43 -17.29
N PRO A 145 -2.65 6.45 -17.16
CA PRO A 145 -1.98 6.17 -15.88
C PRO A 145 -1.33 7.38 -15.23
N GLN A 146 -0.74 8.28 -16.04
CA GLN A 146 -0.13 9.52 -15.58
C GLN A 146 -1.14 10.46 -14.90
N GLU A 147 -2.32 10.61 -15.50
CA GLU A 147 -3.36 11.49 -14.97
C GLU A 147 -4.02 10.90 -13.71
N ALA A 148 -4.26 9.58 -13.71
CA ALA A 148 -4.75 8.89 -12.52
C ALA A 148 -3.77 9.01 -11.34
N LEU A 149 -2.47 8.75 -11.59
CA LEU A 149 -1.42 8.89 -10.58
C LEU A 149 -1.36 10.31 -10.02
N LYS A 150 -1.40 11.33 -10.89
CA LYS A 150 -1.39 12.73 -10.47
C LYS A 150 -2.57 13.03 -9.54
N ARG A 151 -3.79 12.64 -9.93
CA ARG A 151 -5.00 12.89 -9.13
C ARG A 151 -4.98 12.16 -7.78
N LEU A 152 -4.42 10.96 -7.72
CA LEU A 152 -4.25 10.23 -6.46
C LEU A 152 -3.23 10.93 -5.55
N LYS A 153 -2.09 11.37 -6.11
CA LYS A 153 -1.08 12.15 -5.39
C LYS A 153 -1.61 13.48 -4.88
N ASP A 154 -2.39 14.21 -5.68
CA ASP A 154 -3.00 15.50 -5.29
C ASP A 154 -3.95 15.34 -4.08
N GLN A 155 -4.50 14.15 -3.87
CA GLN A 155 -5.33 13.82 -2.70
C GLN A 155 -4.53 13.31 -1.49
N GLY A 156 -3.22 13.08 -1.64
CA GLY A 156 -2.40 12.43 -0.60
C GLY A 156 -2.75 10.94 -0.39
N ALA A 157 -3.49 10.32 -1.30
CA ALA A 157 -3.91 8.92 -1.21
C ALA A 157 -2.70 7.98 -1.16
N PHE A 158 -2.84 6.86 -0.45
CA PHE A 158 -1.88 5.77 -0.51
C PHE A 158 -2.06 5.00 -1.82
N ILE A 159 -0.98 4.78 -2.57
CA ILE A 159 -1.03 4.28 -3.95
C ILE A 159 -0.30 2.94 -4.07
N SER A 160 -1.06 1.90 -4.40
CA SER A 160 -0.55 0.59 -4.82
C SER A 160 -1.02 0.28 -6.25
N ILE A 161 -0.48 -0.79 -6.83
CA ILE A 161 -0.99 -1.40 -8.06
C ILE A 161 -1.69 -2.71 -7.74
N SER A 162 -2.80 -3.00 -8.42
CA SER A 162 -3.52 -4.25 -8.25
C SER A 162 -3.03 -5.31 -9.22
N HIS A 163 -2.96 -6.56 -8.73
CA HIS A 163 -2.69 -7.82 -9.45
C HIS A 163 -1.85 -7.64 -10.73
N PRO A 164 -0.65 -7.01 -10.65
CA PRO A 164 -0.09 -6.29 -11.79
C PRO A 164 0.42 -7.17 -12.93
N PHE A 165 0.58 -8.46 -12.69
CA PHE A 165 1.04 -9.45 -13.67
C PHE A 165 -0.06 -10.41 -14.11
N ASP A 166 -1.34 -10.12 -13.81
CA ASP A 166 -2.49 -10.94 -14.23
C ASP A 166 -3.14 -10.36 -15.50
N PRO A 167 -2.73 -10.78 -16.71
CA PRO A 167 -3.19 -10.19 -17.97
C PRO A 167 -4.70 -10.39 -18.22
N GLN A 168 -5.34 -11.32 -17.52
CA GLN A 168 -6.77 -11.57 -17.64
C GLN A 168 -7.62 -10.57 -16.85
N ARG A 169 -6.98 -9.82 -15.94
CA ARG A 169 -7.62 -8.91 -14.99
C ARG A 169 -6.87 -7.58 -14.94
N SER A 170 -6.66 -6.94 -16.09
CA SER A 170 -6.03 -5.60 -16.15
C SER A 170 -4.56 -5.56 -15.67
N GLY A 171 -3.81 -6.64 -15.86
CA GLY A 171 -2.35 -6.65 -15.67
C GLY A 171 -1.67 -5.56 -16.50
N TRP A 172 -0.62 -4.98 -15.95
CA TRP A 172 0.04 -3.79 -16.49
C TRP A 172 1.13 -4.14 -17.51
N PRO A 173 1.34 -3.31 -18.54
CA PRO A 173 2.54 -3.36 -19.36
C PRO A 173 3.79 -3.14 -18.50
N LEU A 174 4.82 -3.96 -18.68
CA LEU A 174 6.04 -3.89 -17.87
C LEU A 174 6.72 -2.51 -17.96
N GLU A 175 6.78 -1.90 -19.14
CA GLU A 175 7.35 -0.55 -19.34
C GLU A 175 6.65 0.50 -18.45
N THR A 176 5.32 0.42 -18.36
CA THR A 176 4.52 1.33 -17.54
C THR A 176 4.72 1.03 -16.05
N LEU A 177 4.83 -0.24 -15.65
CA LEU A 177 5.17 -0.60 -14.28
C LEU A 177 6.53 -0.06 -13.86
N GLU A 178 7.55 -0.21 -14.69
CA GLU A 178 8.90 0.32 -14.45
C GLU A 178 8.88 1.84 -14.27
N TRP A 179 8.10 2.56 -15.08
CA TRP A 179 7.90 4.00 -14.92
C TRP A 179 7.12 4.38 -13.64
N LEU A 180 6.15 3.55 -13.23
CA LEU A 180 5.36 3.75 -12.02
C LEU A 180 6.14 3.44 -10.74
N ALA A 181 6.99 2.42 -10.74
CA ALA A 181 7.67 1.89 -9.56
C ALA A 181 8.22 2.95 -8.59
N PRO A 182 9.02 3.95 -9.02
CA PRO A 182 9.57 4.96 -8.10
C PRO A 182 8.53 5.91 -7.50
N GLN A 183 7.26 5.78 -7.88
CA GLN A 183 6.16 6.68 -7.54
C GLN A 183 5.06 5.98 -6.74
N LEU A 184 5.17 4.68 -6.51
CA LEU A 184 4.22 3.86 -5.75
C LEU A 184 4.61 3.78 -4.28
N ASP A 185 3.61 3.63 -3.42
CA ASP A 185 3.81 3.37 -2.00
C ASP A 185 3.96 1.86 -1.72
N ALA A 186 3.34 1.01 -2.54
CA ALA A 186 3.40 -0.45 -2.44
C ALA A 186 3.00 -1.15 -3.76
N VAL A 187 3.12 -2.48 -3.76
CA VAL A 187 2.64 -3.38 -4.82
C VAL A 187 1.78 -4.48 -4.21
N GLU A 188 0.67 -4.86 -4.86
CA GLU A 188 -0.09 -6.04 -4.46
C GLU A 188 0.67 -7.32 -4.85
N VAL A 189 1.43 -7.86 -3.91
CA VAL A 189 2.25 -9.07 -4.11
C VAL A 189 1.51 -10.36 -3.79
N ARG A 190 0.32 -10.24 -3.19
CA ARG A 190 -0.55 -11.39 -2.90
C ARG A 190 -2.02 -11.03 -3.04
N ASN A 191 -2.53 -11.26 -4.23
CA ASN A 191 -3.95 -11.22 -4.53
C ASN A 191 -4.55 -12.63 -4.38
N ALA A 192 -5.67 -12.77 -3.67
CA ALA A 192 -6.26 -14.09 -3.43
C ALA A 192 -6.90 -14.70 -4.68
N ARG A 193 -7.24 -13.90 -5.71
CA ARG A 193 -8.01 -14.38 -6.87
C ARG A 193 -7.17 -14.73 -8.09
N VAL A 194 -5.85 -14.65 -8.00
CA VAL A 194 -4.98 -15.11 -9.10
C VAL A 194 -5.30 -16.56 -9.46
N ILE A 195 -5.44 -16.81 -10.77
CA ILE A 195 -5.63 -18.17 -11.29
C ILE A 195 -4.29 -18.90 -11.36
N ASP A 196 -3.23 -18.18 -11.72
CA ASP A 196 -1.86 -18.67 -11.71
C ASP A 196 -1.10 -18.06 -10.53
N ALA A 197 -0.56 -18.92 -9.66
CA ALA A 197 0.25 -18.50 -8.52
C ALA A 197 1.53 -17.76 -8.95
N ASN A 198 1.98 -17.96 -10.20
CA ASN A 198 3.14 -17.27 -10.76
C ASN A 198 2.94 -15.75 -10.84
N TYR A 199 1.71 -15.25 -10.96
CA TYR A 199 1.46 -13.80 -10.99
C TYR A 199 1.82 -13.13 -9.66
N ASN A 200 1.47 -13.77 -8.52
CA ASN A 200 1.90 -13.28 -7.21
C ASN A 200 3.42 -13.38 -7.02
N LYS A 201 4.06 -14.40 -7.61
CA LYS A 201 5.53 -14.53 -7.60
C LYS A 201 6.19 -13.37 -8.36
N LEU A 202 5.74 -13.09 -9.59
CA LEU A 202 6.25 -11.98 -10.39
C LEU A 202 6.04 -10.62 -9.70
N ALA A 203 4.86 -10.41 -9.08
CA ALA A 203 4.59 -9.21 -8.31
C ALA A 203 5.55 -9.03 -7.13
N LEU A 204 5.86 -10.12 -6.40
CA LEU A 204 6.83 -10.11 -5.32
C LEU A 204 8.25 -9.82 -5.81
N GLU A 205 8.69 -10.46 -6.89
CA GLU A 205 10.01 -10.24 -7.49
C GLU A 205 10.18 -8.80 -7.96
N PHE A 206 9.15 -8.23 -8.61
CA PHE A 206 9.13 -6.83 -9.03
C PHE A 206 9.19 -5.87 -7.84
N ALA A 207 8.39 -6.11 -6.78
CA ALA A 207 8.44 -5.28 -5.59
C ALA A 207 9.83 -5.30 -4.94
N GLN A 208 10.48 -6.47 -4.89
CA GLN A 208 11.84 -6.63 -4.37
C GLN A 208 12.89 -5.92 -5.22
N SER A 209 12.82 -6.02 -6.56
CA SER A 209 13.79 -5.36 -7.45
C SER A 209 13.73 -3.83 -7.35
N HIS A 210 12.56 -3.29 -7.00
CA HIS A 210 12.31 -1.86 -6.85
C HIS A 210 12.32 -1.35 -5.40
N ASN A 211 12.64 -2.20 -4.43
CA ASN A 211 12.60 -1.88 -2.99
C ASN A 211 11.24 -1.34 -2.51
N LEU A 212 10.15 -1.83 -3.09
CA LEU A 212 8.78 -1.47 -2.72
C LEU A 212 8.21 -2.45 -1.70
N PRO A 213 7.49 -1.96 -0.68
CA PRO A 213 6.69 -2.82 0.19
C PRO A 213 5.63 -3.62 -0.59
N GLY A 214 5.38 -4.85 -0.16
CA GLY A 214 4.28 -5.66 -0.67
C GLY A 214 3.05 -5.61 0.24
N ASN A 215 1.86 -5.43 -0.33
CA ASN A 215 0.59 -5.65 0.35
C ASN A 215 -0.13 -6.90 -0.19
N ALA A 216 -1.25 -7.24 0.44
CA ALA A 216 -2.11 -8.35 0.08
C ALA A 216 -3.59 -7.98 0.23
N GLY A 217 -4.39 -8.49 -0.70
CA GLY A 217 -5.81 -8.24 -0.79
C GLY A 217 -6.60 -9.50 -1.13
N SER A 218 -7.81 -9.62 -0.57
CA SER A 218 -8.71 -10.72 -0.93
C SER A 218 -9.27 -10.58 -2.33
N ASP A 219 -9.37 -9.35 -2.84
CA ASP A 219 -10.06 -9.05 -4.10
C ASP A 219 -11.50 -9.62 -4.04
N GLY A 220 -12.08 -9.53 -2.83
CA GLY A 220 -13.28 -10.27 -2.51
C GLY A 220 -14.50 -9.63 -3.13
N HIS A 221 -15.17 -10.38 -4.01
CA HIS A 221 -16.42 -9.96 -4.66
C HIS A 221 -17.63 -10.67 -4.06
N HIS A 222 -17.41 -11.75 -3.31
CA HIS A 222 -18.39 -12.38 -2.44
C HIS A 222 -17.94 -12.31 -0.97
N GLN A 223 -18.88 -12.20 -0.03
CA GLN A 223 -18.61 -12.16 1.42
C GLN A 223 -17.68 -13.30 1.92
N ASN A 224 -17.71 -14.48 1.28
CA ASN A 224 -16.86 -15.63 1.66
C ASN A 224 -15.38 -15.47 1.24
N GLU A 225 -15.08 -14.50 0.39
CA GLU A 225 -13.71 -14.21 -0.08
C GLU A 225 -12.99 -13.21 0.83
N ILE A 226 -13.74 -12.35 1.52
CA ILE A 226 -13.20 -11.27 2.35
C ILE A 226 -12.20 -11.79 3.39
N GLY A 227 -11.03 -11.15 3.44
CA GLY A 227 -9.92 -11.50 4.33
C GLY A 227 -9.27 -12.86 4.05
N ARG A 228 -9.44 -13.44 2.87
CA ARG A 228 -8.65 -14.63 2.45
C ARG A 228 -7.17 -14.33 2.31
N CYS A 229 -6.85 -13.14 1.82
CA CYS A 229 -5.53 -12.52 1.88
C CYS A 229 -5.64 -11.20 2.64
N TYR A 230 -4.57 -10.86 3.35
CA TYR A 230 -4.48 -9.68 4.21
C TYR A 230 -2.99 -9.43 4.50
N THR A 231 -2.70 -8.25 5.01
CA THR A 231 -1.35 -7.83 5.41
C THR A 231 -1.33 -7.61 6.92
N GLU A 232 -0.30 -8.12 7.58
CA GLU A 232 0.02 -7.76 8.96
C GLU A 232 1.02 -6.59 8.96
N LEU A 233 0.67 -5.48 9.61
CA LEU A 233 1.54 -4.30 9.70
C LEU A 233 1.31 -3.54 11.02
N PRO A 234 2.24 -2.67 11.47
CA PRO A 234 2.02 -1.79 12.61
C PRO A 234 0.77 -0.91 12.48
N GLU A 235 0.32 -0.37 13.61
CA GLU A 235 -0.80 0.56 13.67
C GLU A 235 -0.57 1.84 12.84
N PHE A 236 -1.63 2.31 12.18
CA PHE A 236 -1.65 3.53 11.40
C PHE A 236 -3.06 4.16 11.44
N HIS A 237 -3.15 5.44 11.12
CA HIS A 237 -4.40 6.22 11.21
C HIS A 237 -4.72 7.01 9.94
N ASP A 238 -3.74 7.21 9.06
CA ASP A 238 -3.84 7.98 7.82
C ASP A 238 -2.89 7.40 6.76
N ALA A 239 -2.90 8.01 5.57
CA ALA A 239 -2.06 7.57 4.46
C ALA A 239 -0.56 7.71 4.75
N GLU A 240 -0.14 8.72 5.51
CA GLU A 240 1.27 8.95 5.82
C GLU A 240 1.82 7.89 6.79
N SER A 241 1.12 7.68 7.91
CA SER A 241 1.43 6.63 8.87
C SER A 241 1.32 5.23 8.24
N LEU A 242 0.42 5.02 7.28
CA LEU A 242 0.37 3.78 6.49
C LEU A 242 1.64 3.57 5.67
N ARG A 243 2.15 4.59 4.96
CA ARG A 243 3.43 4.49 4.21
C ARG A 243 4.60 4.10 5.12
N ALA A 244 4.62 4.63 6.34
CA ALA A 244 5.64 4.25 7.33
C ALA A 244 5.46 2.80 7.80
N ALA A 245 4.23 2.39 8.13
CA ALA A 245 3.92 1.04 8.60
C ALA A 245 4.18 -0.05 7.54
N MET A 246 3.97 0.27 6.26
CA MET A 246 4.21 -0.66 5.14
C MET A 246 5.65 -1.16 5.06
N ARG A 247 6.64 -0.44 5.62
CA ARG A 247 8.03 -0.90 5.70
C ARG A 247 8.21 -2.19 6.50
N PHE A 248 7.23 -2.52 7.34
CA PHE A 248 7.19 -3.74 8.16
C PHE A 248 6.06 -4.68 7.74
N ALA A 249 5.44 -4.42 6.58
CA ALA A 249 4.30 -5.19 6.09
C ALA A 249 4.67 -6.65 5.84
N ARG A 250 3.77 -7.53 6.26
CA ARG A 250 3.83 -8.96 6.02
C ARG A 250 2.56 -9.39 5.30
N PRO A 251 2.59 -9.52 3.96
CA PRO A 251 1.55 -10.18 3.19
C PRO A 251 1.29 -11.59 3.73
N MET A 252 0.03 -11.94 3.98
CA MET A 252 -0.44 -13.22 4.55
C MET A 252 -1.66 -13.77 3.78
N GLY A 253 -2.13 -14.96 4.15
CA GLY A 253 -3.35 -15.56 3.62
C GLY A 253 -3.17 -16.60 2.52
N ARG A 254 -4.27 -16.95 1.84
CA ARG A 254 -4.34 -18.06 0.85
C ARG A 254 -5.22 -17.70 -0.35
N ILE A 255 -4.80 -18.18 -1.52
CA ILE A 255 -5.53 -18.03 -2.80
C ILE A 255 -6.93 -18.68 -2.69
N SER A 256 -7.92 -18.03 -3.29
CA SER A 256 -9.29 -18.47 -3.52
C SER A 256 -9.37 -19.68 -4.46
N SER A 257 -10.46 -20.42 -4.36
CA SER A 257 -10.77 -21.38 -5.43
C SER A 257 -11.04 -20.59 -6.71
N PRO A 258 -10.56 -21.03 -7.90
CA PRO A 258 -10.88 -20.37 -9.16
C PRO A 258 -12.39 -20.26 -9.44
N LEU A 259 -13.23 -21.07 -8.77
CA LEU A 259 -14.68 -21.03 -8.88
C LEU A 259 -15.29 -19.68 -8.48
N VAL A 260 -14.59 -18.86 -7.68
CA VAL A 260 -15.07 -17.52 -7.31
C VAL A 260 -15.26 -16.62 -8.52
N HIS A 261 -14.54 -16.85 -9.62
CA HIS A 261 -14.68 -16.07 -10.85
C HIS A 261 -16.05 -16.24 -11.52
N PHE A 262 -16.70 -17.41 -11.36
CA PHE A 262 -18.07 -17.61 -11.84
C PHE A 262 -19.07 -16.68 -11.13
N TYR A 263 -18.85 -16.37 -9.85
CA TYR A 263 -19.69 -15.44 -9.12
C TYR A 263 -19.61 -14.03 -9.70
N SER A 264 -18.40 -13.52 -10.01
CA SER A 264 -18.24 -12.21 -10.64
C SER A 264 -18.88 -12.13 -12.03
N VAL A 265 -18.76 -13.21 -12.83
CA VAL A 265 -19.44 -13.29 -14.13
C VAL A 265 -20.96 -13.20 -13.95
N TRP A 266 -21.52 -13.99 -13.03
CA TRP A 266 -22.94 -13.95 -12.72
C TRP A 266 -23.39 -12.57 -12.21
N ALA A 267 -22.61 -11.94 -11.32
CA ALA A 267 -22.87 -10.61 -10.79
C ALA A 267 -22.97 -9.55 -11.90
N ARG A 268 -22.01 -9.57 -12.84
CA ARG A 268 -21.99 -8.67 -13.99
C ARG A 268 -23.23 -8.86 -14.87
N ILE A 269 -23.60 -10.10 -15.17
CA ILE A 269 -24.82 -10.42 -15.94
C ILE A 269 -26.04 -9.86 -15.23
N LYS A 270 -26.24 -10.20 -13.95
CA LYS A 270 -27.40 -9.77 -13.16
C LYS A 270 -27.55 -8.24 -13.13
N LYS A 271 -26.44 -7.50 -13.01
CA LYS A 271 -26.46 -6.03 -13.00
C LYS A 271 -26.68 -5.41 -14.38
N SER A 272 -26.19 -6.05 -15.43
CA SER A 272 -26.44 -5.59 -16.81
C SER A 272 -27.91 -5.75 -17.21
N SER A 273 -28.60 -6.77 -16.71
CA SER A 273 -30.03 -7.01 -16.96
C SER A 273 -30.98 -6.14 -16.14
N ALA A 274 -30.47 -5.42 -15.14
CA ALA A 274 -31.26 -4.54 -14.27
C ALA A 274 -31.22 -3.06 -14.70
N LYS A 275 -30.50 -2.74 -15.78
CA LYS A 275 -30.44 -1.42 -16.41
C LYS A 275 -31.31 -1.41 -17.66
#